data_AF-A0A931JWK2-F1
#
_entry.id   AF-A0A931JWK2-F1
#
_cell.length_a   1.000
_cell.length_b   1.000
_cell.length_c   1.000
_cell.angle_alpha   90.00
_cell.angle_beta   90.00
_cell.angle_gamma   90.00
#
_symmetry.space_group_name_H-M   'P 1'
#
loop_
_entity.id
_entity.type
_entity.pdbx_description
1 polymer ?
#
loop_
_entity_poly.entity_id
_entity_poly.type
_entity_poly.pdbx_seq_one_letter_code
_entity_poly.pdbx_strand_id
1 'polypeptide(L)'
;MDLKTRINELESLVTTKLLCERTFDFTKRRVREEFSYSELMGLAVQTINSLIFDAKIPSLRAVIRREQVFIVFRPLGKILAEVGVMGESTENKMLRRPKIIIFGKKGVGLRNRSIEALISELNSRNVNTRRIQLMDRLKTRN
;
A
#
# COMPACT_ATOMS: atom_id res chain seq x y z
N MET A 1 20.24 0.38 -0.42
CA MET A 1 19.42 0.17 0.78
C MET A 1 18.59 -1.06 0.52
N ASP A 2 18.74 -2.10 1.33
CA ASP A 2 18.14 -3.41 1.07
C ASP A 2 16.62 -3.33 1.23
N LEU A 3 15.87 -3.94 0.30
CA LEU A 3 14.40 -3.97 0.25
C LEU A 3 13.76 -4.85 1.36
N LYS A 4 14.44 -4.94 2.51
CA LYS A 4 14.10 -5.81 3.64
C LYS A 4 12.98 -5.27 4.52
N THR A 5 12.51 -4.04 4.28
CA THR A 5 11.39 -3.46 5.03
C THR A 5 10.22 -4.42 5.03
N ARG A 6 9.83 -4.85 6.23
CA ARG A 6 8.71 -5.75 6.41
C ARG A 6 7.40 -4.96 6.35
N ILE A 7 6.32 -5.62 5.95
CA ILE A 7 5.01 -4.95 5.83
C ILE A 7 4.57 -4.30 7.15
N ASN A 8 4.86 -4.91 8.31
CA ASN A 8 4.52 -4.35 9.62
C ASN A 8 5.33 -3.09 9.95
N GLU A 9 6.57 -3.01 9.47
CA GLU A 9 7.40 -1.81 9.64
C GLU A 9 6.87 -0.67 8.78
N LEU A 10 6.44 -0.98 7.54
CA LEU A 10 5.77 -0.02 6.67
C LEU A 10 4.45 0.48 7.27
N GLU A 11 3.63 -0.41 7.85
CA GLU A 11 2.40 -0.05 8.58
C GLU A 11 2.69 0.94 9.71
N SER A 12 3.70 0.65 10.53
CA SER A 12 4.08 1.46 11.68
C SER A 12 4.60 2.83 11.26
N LEU A 13 5.43 2.90 10.21
CA LEU A 13 5.96 4.15 9.68
C LEU A 13 4.85 5.04 9.10
N VAL A 14 3.94 4.46 8.32
CA VAL A 14 2.82 5.21 7.72
C VAL A 14 1.90 5.73 8.81
N THR A 15 1.52 4.89 9.77
CA THR A 15 0.67 5.29 10.90
C THR A 15 1.33 6.40 11.72
N THR A 16 2.61 6.25 12.06
CA THR A 16 3.35 7.25 12.85
C THR A 16 3.41 8.60 12.14
N LYS A 17 3.80 8.60 10.86
CA LYS A 17 3.90 9.83 10.07
C LYS A 17 2.54 10.50 9.88
N LEU A 18 1.49 9.71 9.65
CA LEU A 18 0.12 10.22 9.55
C LEU A 18 -0.35 10.87 10.86
N LEU A 19 -0.07 10.24 12.01
CA LEU A 19 -0.38 10.83 13.31
C LEU A 19 0.41 12.13 13.52
N CYS A 20 1.71 12.17 13.25
CA CYS A 20 2.49 13.40 13.38
C CYS A 20 1.97 14.53 12.48
N GLU A 21 1.60 14.24 11.24
CA GLU A 21 1.17 15.26 10.26
C GLU A 21 -0.28 15.74 10.46
N ARG A 22 -1.17 14.92 11.01
CA ARG A 22 -2.60 15.26 11.11
C ARG A 22 -3.08 15.59 12.51
N THR A 23 -2.48 15.01 13.53
CA THR A 23 -2.94 15.22 14.91
C THR A 23 -2.72 16.67 15.33
N PHE A 24 -1.73 17.36 14.74
CA PHE A 24 -1.51 18.79 14.99
C PHE A 24 -1.75 19.62 13.73
N ASP A 25 -2.79 20.47 13.76
CA ASP A 25 -3.02 21.48 12.72
C ASP A 25 -2.08 22.66 12.97
N PHE A 26 -0.97 22.71 12.22
CA PHE A 26 0.02 23.78 12.33
C PHE A 26 -0.55 25.17 12.00
N THR A 27 -1.52 25.24 11.10
CA THR A 27 -2.14 26.51 10.67
C THR A 27 -3.03 27.06 11.77
N LYS A 28 -3.82 26.20 12.43
CA LYS A 28 -4.74 26.60 13.51
C LYS A 28 -4.16 26.41 14.92
N ARG A 29 -2.90 25.96 15.02
CA ARG A 29 -2.18 25.62 16.26
C ARG A 29 -3.02 24.79 17.25
N ARG A 30 -3.78 23.82 16.73
CA ARG A 30 -4.71 23.02 17.53
C ARG A 30 -4.56 21.54 17.24
N VAL A 31 -4.82 20.73 18.26
CA VAL A 31 -4.91 19.28 18.09
C VAL A 31 -6.22 18.98 17.36
N ARG A 32 -6.13 18.22 16.27
CA ARG A 32 -7.30 17.68 15.59
C ARG A 32 -7.57 16.28 16.13
N GLU A 33 -8.79 16.10 16.62
CA GLU A 33 -9.22 14.82 17.13
C GLU A 33 -10.03 14.02 16.10
N GLU A 34 -10.47 14.63 15.00
CA GLU A 34 -11.34 13.96 14.01
C GLU A 34 -10.89 14.23 12.57
N PHE A 35 -10.96 13.19 11.75
CA PHE A 35 -10.57 13.21 10.35
C PHE A 35 -11.61 12.55 9.45
N SER A 36 -11.80 13.07 8.24
CA SER A 36 -12.63 12.36 7.25
C SER A 36 -11.86 11.18 6.65
N TYR A 37 -12.58 10.17 6.18
CA TYR A 37 -11.97 8.99 5.57
C TYR A 37 -11.13 9.35 4.32
N SER A 38 -11.67 10.19 3.43
CA SER A 38 -10.98 10.64 2.22
C SER A 38 -9.71 11.43 2.50
N GLU A 39 -9.73 12.24 3.56
CA GLU A 39 -8.58 13.01 4.03
C GLU A 39 -7.43 12.08 4.48
N LEU A 40 -7.76 11.05 5.24
CA LEU A 40 -6.79 10.06 5.71
C LEU A 40 -6.24 9.19 4.58
N MET A 41 -7.10 8.78 3.64
CA MET A 41 -6.68 8.05 2.44
C MET A 41 -5.69 8.84 1.59
N GLY A 42 -6.00 10.10 1.30
CA GLY A 42 -5.13 10.98 0.52
C GLY A 42 -3.75 11.12 1.15
N LEU A 43 -3.72 11.30 2.48
CA LEU A 43 -2.45 11.38 3.20
C LEU A 43 -1.71 10.06 3.21
N ALA A 44 -2.37 8.93 3.50
CA ALA A 44 -1.74 7.63 3.50
C ALA A 44 -1.03 7.36 2.15
N VAL A 45 -1.66 7.71 1.03
CA VAL A 45 -1.07 7.57 -0.31
C VAL A 45 0.16 8.47 -0.48
N GLN A 46 0.10 9.72 -0.03
CA GLN A 46 1.23 10.63 -0.08
C GLN A 46 2.39 10.10 0.77
N THR A 47 2.12 9.73 2.02
CA THR A 47 3.10 9.17 2.96
C THR A 47 3.76 7.91 2.41
N ILE A 48 2.98 6.95 1.88
CA ILE A 48 3.52 5.72 1.30
C ILE A 48 4.38 6.04 0.07
N ASN A 49 3.96 6.94 -0.81
CA ASN A 49 4.75 7.32 -1.98
C ASN A 49 6.06 8.02 -1.60
N SER A 50 6.07 8.87 -0.56
CA SER A 50 7.30 9.45 -0.03
C SER A 50 8.25 8.36 0.48
N LEU A 51 7.76 7.40 1.27
CA LEU A 51 8.59 6.29 1.78
C LEU A 51 9.13 5.41 0.64
N ILE A 52 8.32 5.12 -0.38
CA ILE A 52 8.75 4.39 -1.58
C ILE A 52 9.85 5.15 -2.33
N PHE A 53 9.71 6.47 -2.45
CA PHE A 53 10.69 7.33 -3.09
C PHE A 53 12.00 7.36 -2.30
N ASP A 54 11.94 7.58 -0.99
CA ASP A 54 13.10 7.62 -0.09
C ASP A 54 13.86 6.28 -0.09
N ALA A 55 13.12 5.17 -0.13
CA ALA A 55 13.69 3.83 -0.23
C ALA A 55 14.26 3.50 -1.63
N LYS A 56 14.16 4.42 -2.60
CA LYS A 56 14.62 4.28 -3.98
C LYS A 56 14.03 3.04 -4.68
N ILE A 57 12.72 2.82 -4.50
CA ILE A 57 11.98 1.70 -5.08
C ILE A 57 11.02 2.20 -6.17
N PRO A 58 11.53 2.73 -7.30
CA PRO A 58 10.66 3.31 -8.31
C PRO A 58 9.74 2.25 -8.93
N SER A 59 9.98 0.96 -8.77
CA SER A 59 9.07 -0.06 -9.27
C SER A 59 7.73 -0.11 -8.51
N LEU A 60 7.60 0.57 -7.36
CA LEU A 60 6.37 0.65 -6.57
C LEU A 60 5.69 2.01 -6.68
N ARG A 61 4.39 2.03 -6.41
CA ARG A 61 3.58 3.25 -6.25
C ARG A 61 2.34 2.94 -5.43
N ALA A 62 1.93 3.85 -4.54
CA ALA A 62 0.60 3.84 -3.95
C ALA A 62 -0.37 4.68 -4.80
N VAL A 63 -1.57 4.16 -5.03
CA VAL A 63 -2.62 4.82 -5.83
C VAL A 63 -3.99 4.66 -5.17
N ILE A 64 -4.87 5.63 -5.37
CA ILE A 64 -6.29 5.53 -5.02
C ILE A 64 -7.06 5.02 -6.23
N ARG A 65 -7.90 4.01 -6.04
CA ARG A 65 -8.89 3.55 -7.03
C ARG A 65 -10.17 3.14 -6.33
N ARG A 66 -11.32 3.65 -6.78
CA ARG A 66 -12.66 3.31 -6.24
C ARG A 66 -12.71 3.39 -4.71
N GLU A 67 -12.21 4.48 -4.14
CA GLU A 67 -12.16 4.70 -2.67
C GLU A 67 -11.34 3.67 -1.88
N GLN A 68 -10.41 2.98 -2.55
CA GLN A 68 -9.45 2.08 -1.93
C GLN A 68 -8.02 2.49 -2.28
N VAL A 69 -7.09 2.27 -1.34
CA VAL A 69 -5.67 2.53 -1.55
C VAL A 69 -4.98 1.22 -1.93
N PHE A 70 -4.17 1.25 -2.98
CA PHE A 70 -3.42 0.09 -3.46
C PHE A 70 -1.94 0.41 -3.61
N ILE A 71 -1.08 -0.49 -3.15
CA ILE A 71 0.33 -0.52 -3.52
C ILE A 71 0.45 -1.37 -4.78
N VAL A 72 0.95 -0.77 -5.86
CA VAL A 72 1.10 -1.41 -7.17
C VAL A 72 2.56 -1.54 -7.56
N PHE A 73 2.89 -2.68 -8.16
CA PHE A 73 4.14 -2.88 -8.88
C PHE A 73 3.99 -2.33 -10.31
N ARG A 74 4.58 -1.16 -10.56
CA ARG A 74 4.48 -0.41 -11.83
C ARG A 74 4.86 -1.23 -13.06
N PRO A 75 5.97 -1.99 -13.08
CA PRO A 75 6.39 -2.71 -14.29
C PRO A 75 5.37 -3.72 -14.83
N LEU A 76 4.50 -4.26 -13.95
CA LEU A 76 3.50 -5.26 -14.32
C LEU A 76 2.05 -4.75 -14.17
N GLY A 77 1.86 -3.52 -13.69
CA GLY A 77 0.55 -2.98 -13.33
C GLY A 77 -0.21 -3.85 -12.32
N LYS A 78 0.49 -4.62 -11.48
CA LYS A 78 -0.12 -5.57 -10.54
C LYS A 78 -0.26 -4.95 -9.15
N ILE A 79 -1.41 -5.17 -8.53
CA ILE A 79 -1.64 -4.85 -7.12
C ILE A 79 -0.88 -5.85 -6.26
N LEU A 80 -0.03 -5.33 -5.38
CA LEU A 80 0.71 -6.07 -4.38
C LEU A 80 -0.07 -6.14 -3.06
N ALA A 81 -0.59 -4.99 -2.64
CA ALA A 81 -1.26 -4.82 -1.36
C ALA A 81 -2.42 -3.83 -1.49
N GLU A 82 -3.43 -4.03 -0.65
CA GLU A 82 -4.49 -3.08 -0.36
C GLU A 82 -4.17 -2.41 0.99
N VAL A 83 -4.45 -1.12 1.10
CA VAL A 83 -4.22 -0.36 2.32
C VAL A 83 -5.57 0.11 2.82
N GLY A 84 -5.97 -0.41 3.98
CA GLY A 84 -7.16 0.00 4.70
C GLY A 84 -6.83 1.10 5.71
N VAL A 85 -7.77 2.04 5.86
CA VAL A 85 -7.77 3.01 6.96
C VAL A 85 -8.90 2.62 7.91
N MET A 86 -8.58 2.47 9.18
CA MET A 86 -9.54 2.14 10.23
C MET A 86 -9.44 3.16 11.35
N GLY A 87 -10.48 3.27 12.18
CA GLY A 87 -10.44 4.07 13.38
C GLY A 87 -11.75 4.01 14.13
N GLU A 88 -11.75 4.58 15.33
CA GLU A 88 -12.97 4.78 16.11
C GLU A 88 -13.87 5.79 15.38
N SER A 89 -15.07 5.37 14.99
CA SER A 89 -16.07 6.22 14.34
C SER A 89 -16.71 7.18 15.35
N THR A 90 -16.90 8.42 14.95
CA THR A 90 -17.64 9.43 15.73
C THR A 90 -19.01 9.73 15.09
N GLU A 91 -19.85 10.49 15.79
CA GLU A 91 -21.25 10.79 15.38
C GLU A 91 -21.35 11.37 13.95
N ASN A 92 -20.28 12.02 13.46
CA ASN A 92 -20.24 12.69 12.15
C ASN A 92 -19.56 11.86 11.03
N LYS A 93 -19.48 10.53 11.15
CA LYS A 93 -18.74 9.66 10.21
C LYS A 93 -17.24 10.02 10.08
N MET A 94 -16.69 10.67 11.10
CA MET A 94 -15.27 10.98 11.19
C MET A 94 -14.54 9.92 12.00
N LEU A 95 -13.21 9.87 11.88
CA LEU A 95 -12.34 8.91 12.56
C LEU A 95 -11.47 9.62 13.59
N ARG A 96 -11.48 9.12 14.83
CA ARG A 96 -10.72 9.71 15.94
C ARG A 96 -9.28 9.21 16.06
N ARG A 97 -9.07 7.93 15.75
CA ARG A 97 -7.76 7.26 15.82
C ARG A 97 -7.47 6.52 14.52
N PRO A 98 -6.76 7.15 13.56
CA PRO A 98 -6.46 6.50 12.30
C PRO A 98 -5.41 5.40 12.51
N LYS A 99 -5.79 4.17 12.19
CA LYS A 99 -4.92 3.01 12.06
C LYS A 99 -4.86 2.62 10.60
N ILE A 100 -3.65 2.51 10.04
CA ILE A 100 -3.45 1.99 8.70
C ILE A 100 -3.20 0.50 8.80
N ILE A 101 -3.80 -0.28 7.91
CA ILE A 101 -3.57 -1.72 7.80
C ILE A 101 -3.24 -2.06 6.36
N ILE A 102 -2.17 -2.81 6.14
CA ILE A 102 -1.75 -3.23 4.80
C ILE A 102 -2.11 -4.71 4.61
N PHE A 103 -3.12 -4.96 3.78
CA PHE A 103 -3.58 -6.28 3.42
C PHE A 103 -2.95 -6.75 2.11
N GLY A 104 -2.84 -8.05 1.93
CA GLY A 104 -2.46 -8.65 0.66
C GLY A 104 -3.63 -8.74 -0.28
N LYS A 105 -3.37 -9.31 -1.46
CA LYS A 105 -4.39 -9.53 -2.47
C LYS A 105 -5.59 -10.31 -1.90
N LYS A 106 -6.82 -9.84 -2.16
CA LYS A 106 -8.09 -10.42 -1.67
C LYS A 106 -8.22 -10.45 -0.13
N GLY A 107 -7.62 -9.50 0.59
CA GLY A 107 -7.71 -9.44 2.05
C GLY A 107 -6.87 -10.51 2.78
N VAL A 108 -6.07 -11.30 2.05
CA VAL A 108 -5.14 -12.24 2.68
C VAL A 108 -4.10 -11.43 3.43
N GLY A 109 -3.97 -11.62 4.74
CA GLY A 109 -2.95 -10.95 5.54
C GLY A 109 -1.57 -11.16 4.92
N LEU A 110 -0.90 -10.07 4.54
CA LEU A 110 0.52 -10.12 4.28
C LEU A 110 1.15 -10.38 5.64
N ARG A 111 1.50 -11.65 5.92
CA ARG A 111 2.42 -11.97 7.02
C ARG A 111 3.67 -11.09 6.89
N ASN A 112 4.54 -11.07 7.91
CA ASN A 112 5.75 -10.24 8.05
C ASN A 112 6.84 -10.49 6.95
N ARG A 113 6.44 -10.54 5.68
CA ARG A 113 7.22 -10.74 4.47
C ARG A 113 7.88 -9.43 4.09
N SER A 114 9.06 -9.51 3.49
CA SER A 114 9.70 -8.36 2.87
C SER A 114 8.99 -7.99 1.57
N ILE A 115 9.06 -6.71 1.21
CA ILE A 115 8.59 -6.20 -0.08
C ILE A 115 9.29 -6.93 -1.24
N GLU A 116 10.57 -7.22 -1.10
CA GLU A 116 11.36 -7.99 -2.06
C GLU A 116 10.77 -9.36 -2.35
N ALA A 117 10.39 -10.12 -1.30
CA ALA A 117 9.80 -11.44 -1.46
C ALA A 117 8.51 -11.40 -2.28
N LEU A 118 7.69 -10.37 -2.11
CA LEU A 118 6.45 -10.18 -2.88
C LEU A 118 6.73 -9.86 -4.35
N ILE A 119 7.74 -9.04 -4.63
CA ILE A 119 8.14 -8.71 -6.01
C ILE A 119 8.70 -9.95 -6.72
N SER A 120 9.57 -10.71 -6.05
CA SER A 120 10.13 -11.96 -6.58
C SER A 120 9.05 -12.98 -6.91
N GLU A 121 8.03 -13.12 -6.06
CA GLU A 121 6.87 -13.98 -6.31
C GLU A 121 6.03 -13.52 -7.52
N LEU A 122 5.82 -12.21 -7.70
CA LEU A 122 5.12 -11.70 -8.88
C LEU A 122 5.89 -11.99 -10.17
N ASN A 123 7.22 -11.81 -10.14
CA ASN A 123 8.06 -12.04 -11.30
C ASN A 123 8.07 -13.52 -11.70
N SER A 124 8.24 -14.44 -10.75
CA SER A 124 8.24 -15.89 -11.04
C SER A 124 6.90 -16.37 -11.62
N ARG A 125 5.77 -15.90 -11.07
CA ARG A 125 4.43 -16.20 -11.60
C ARG A 125 4.24 -15.69 -13.03
N ASN A 126 4.75 -14.50 -13.34
CA ASN A 126 4.65 -13.94 -14.70
C ASN A 126 5.53 -14.66 -15.71
N VAL A 127 6.75 -15.06 -15.31
CA VAL A 127 7.63 -15.88 -16.15
C VAL A 127 6.97 -17.21 -16.48
N ASN A 128 6.38 -17.88 -15.49
CA ASN A 128 5.65 -19.13 -15.69
C ASN A 128 4.43 -18.96 -16.60
N THR A 129 3.64 -17.89 -16.41
CA THR A 129 2.46 -17.61 -17.25
C THR A 129 2.84 -17.38 -18.71
N ARG A 130 3.90 -16.59 -18.98
CA ARG A 130 4.39 -16.36 -20.34
C ARG A 130 4.91 -17.65 -20.99
N ARG A 131 5.60 -18.50 -20.22
CA ARG A 131 6.13 -19.77 -20.70
C ARG A 131 5.00 -20.73 -21.09
N ILE A 132 3.95 -20.84 -20.28
CA ILE A 132 2.76 -21.66 -20.56
C ILE A 132 2.06 -21.15 -21.84
N GLN A 133 1.81 -19.85 -21.95
CA GLN A 133 1.20 -19.25 -23.15
C GLN A 133 2.03 -19.47 -24.43
N LEU A 134 3.36 -19.44 -24.32
CA LEU A 134 4.26 -19.71 -25.45
C LEU A 134 4.19 -21.17 -25.87
N MET A 135 4.16 -22.10 -24.91
CA MET A 135 4.04 -23.54 -25.17
C MET A 135 2.69 -23.89 -25.79
N ASP A 136 1.59 -23.28 -25.34
CA ASP A 136 0.26 -23.48 -25.92
C ASP A 136 0.20 -23.00 -27.38
N ARG A 137 0.83 -21.86 -27.70
CA ARG A 137 0.92 -21.36 -29.08
C ARG A 137 1.73 -22.27 -30.01
N LEU A 138 2.74 -22.94 -29.48
CA LEU A 138 3.54 -23.90 -30.23
C LEU A 138 2.77 -25.20 -30.49
N LYS A 139 1.92 -25.63 -29.55
CA LYS A 139 1.05 -26.81 -29.72
C LYS A 139 -0.06 -26.61 -30.75
N THR A 140 -0.60 -25.40 -30.88
CA THR A 140 -1.63 -25.07 -31.89
C THR A 140 -1.09 -24.85 -33.30
N ARG A 141 0.24 -24.98 -33.50
CA ARG A 141 0.91 -24.75 -34.79
C ARG A 141 1.31 -26.04 -35.52
N ASN A 142 1.07 -27.20 -34.92
CA ASN A 142 1.16 -28.53 -35.53
C ASN A 142 -0.24 -29.11 -35.72
#